data_AF-A0A7J9N915-F1
#
_entry.id   AF-A0A7J9N915-F1
#
_cell.length_a   1.000
_cell.length_b   1.000
_cell.length_c   1.000
_cell.angle_alpha   90.00
_cell.angle_beta   90.00
_cell.angle_gamma   90.00
#
_symmetry.space_group_name_H-M   'P 1'
#
loop_
_entity.id
_entity.type
_entity.pdbx_description
1 polymer ?
#
loop_
_entity_poly.entity_id
_entity_poly.type
_entity_poly.pdbx_seq_one_letter_code
_entity_poly.pdbx_strand_id
1 'polypeptide(L)'
;MYQNYMKVDKHLFWALAQFWNTAYGCFIFRRVDLVPTIEEYTALLRCLKIQVDRAYSRAVSVPTFLKKLMNIIRISEQWVAARIKQKGDDKCIPWMNLKDIILAHPDTKKKVNVFALSIYGLVIFPKALGHVDEPVTDLFDKLDKRITPVL
;
A
#
# COMPACT_ATOMS: atom_id res chain seq x y z
N MET A 1 -9.10 -23.39 3.26
CA MET A 1 -10.03 -22.28 2.92
C MET A 1 -10.45 -21.61 4.21
N TYR A 2 -10.20 -20.31 4.39
CA TYR A 2 -11.08 -19.34 5.07
C TYR A 2 -10.62 -17.95 4.65
N GLN A 3 -11.32 -17.40 3.66
CA GLN A 3 -11.14 -16.02 3.21
C GLN A 3 -11.85 -15.16 4.26
N ASN A 4 -11.13 -14.78 5.32
CA ASN A 4 -11.65 -13.88 6.35
C ASN A 4 -11.77 -12.48 5.75
N TYR A 5 -12.92 -12.20 5.12
CA TYR A 5 -13.33 -10.83 4.83
C TYR A 5 -13.50 -10.12 6.17
N MET A 6 -12.55 -9.24 6.52
CA MET A 6 -12.75 -8.34 7.65
C MET A 6 -13.95 -7.46 7.32
N LYS A 7 -14.95 -7.45 8.20
CA LYS A 7 -16.12 -6.58 8.06
C LYS A 7 -15.67 -5.16 8.36
N VAL A 8 -15.23 -4.47 7.32
CA VAL A 8 -14.84 -3.07 7.39
C VAL A 8 -16.09 -2.24 7.68
N ASP A 9 -16.06 -1.45 8.76
CA ASP A 9 -17.12 -0.47 9.03
C ASP A 9 -16.97 0.69 8.04
N LYS A 10 -17.82 0.68 7.01
CA LYS A 10 -17.83 1.69 5.95
C LYS A 10 -18.07 3.11 6.49
N HIS A 11 -18.86 3.24 7.56
CA HIS A 11 -19.21 4.56 8.11
C HIS A 11 -18.03 5.13 8.91
N LEU A 12 -17.33 4.28 9.66
CA LEU A 12 -16.10 4.67 10.35
C LEU A 12 -15.03 5.15 9.36
N PHE A 13 -14.79 4.40 8.29
CA PHE A 13 -13.81 4.80 7.27
C PHE A 13 -14.18 6.11 6.57
N TRP A 14 -15.46 6.30 6.25
CA TRP A 14 -15.93 7.57 5.70
C TRP A 14 -15.76 8.73 6.67
N ALA A 15 -16.03 8.53 7.95
CA ALA A 15 -15.80 9.56 8.96
C ALA A 15 -14.32 9.91 9.05
N LEU A 16 -13.42 8.92 9.18
CA LEU A 16 -11.98 9.14 9.23
C LEU A 16 -11.45 9.85 7.98
N ALA A 17 -11.90 9.45 6.78
CA ALA A 17 -11.47 10.06 5.53
C ALA A 17 -11.80 11.55 5.43
N GLN A 18 -12.88 12.02 6.06
CA GLN A 18 -13.24 13.45 6.08
C GLN A 18 -12.23 14.30 6.86
N PHE A 19 -11.51 13.70 7.79
CA PHE A 19 -10.53 14.40 8.62
C PHE A 19 -9.09 14.21 8.12
N TRP A 20 -8.84 13.37 7.11
CA TRP A 20 -7.50 13.12 6.59
C TRP A 20 -6.97 14.33 5.80
N ASN A 21 -5.84 14.88 6.24
CA ASN A 21 -5.12 15.91 5.50
C ASN A 21 -3.91 15.28 4.79
N THR A 22 -3.97 15.24 3.45
CA THR A 22 -2.92 14.64 2.61
C THR A 22 -1.61 15.43 2.60
N ALA A 23 -1.64 16.74 2.86
CA ALA A 23 -0.43 17.57 2.88
C ALA A 23 0.43 17.28 4.12
N TYR A 24 -0.20 16.93 5.23
CA TYR A 24 0.49 16.65 6.50
C TYR A 24 0.55 15.15 6.85
N GLY A 25 -0.22 14.31 6.15
CA GLY A 25 -0.28 12.87 6.43
C GLY A 25 -0.87 12.54 7.81
N CYS A 26 -1.80 13.37 8.31
CA CYS A 26 -2.43 13.22 9.62
C CYS A 26 -3.94 13.48 9.54
N PHE A 27 -4.69 13.07 10.58
CA PHE A 27 -6.08 13.47 10.75
C PHE A 27 -6.16 14.80 11.52
N ILE A 28 -6.91 15.77 11.00
CA ILE A 28 -7.08 17.08 11.63
C ILE A 28 -8.46 17.17 12.28
N PHE A 29 -8.49 17.25 13.61
CA PHE A 29 -9.68 17.43 14.42
C PHE A 29 -9.67 18.81 15.09
N ARG A 30 -10.08 19.85 14.34
CA ARG A 30 -10.11 21.25 14.77
C ARG A 30 -8.75 21.78 15.26
N ARG A 31 -8.39 21.51 16.50
CA ARG A 31 -7.15 21.97 17.18
C ARG A 31 -6.18 20.84 17.49
N VAL A 32 -6.51 19.60 17.12
CA VAL A 32 -5.70 18.41 17.41
C VAL A 32 -5.39 17.70 16.11
N ASP A 33 -4.10 17.48 15.85
CA ASP A 33 -3.63 16.63 14.77
C ASP A 33 -3.32 15.24 15.33
N LEU A 34 -3.82 14.21 14.66
CA LEU A 34 -3.65 12.82 15.06
C LEU A 34 -2.89 12.05 13.99
N VAL A 35 -1.78 11.44 14.38
CA VAL A 35 -1.02 10.48 13.57
C VAL A 35 -1.07 9.15 14.32
N PRO A 36 -2.11 8.31 14.09
CA PRO A 36 -2.25 7.07 14.83
C PRO A 36 -1.07 6.13 14.57
N THR A 37 -0.60 5.50 15.63
CA THR A 37 0.30 4.34 15.58
C THR A 37 -0.41 3.12 14.99
N ILE A 38 0.34 2.06 14.65
CA ILE A 38 -0.26 0.84 14.09
C ILE A 38 -1.21 0.20 15.10
N GLU A 39 -0.88 0.26 16.39
CA GLU A 39 -1.69 -0.21 17.51
C GLU A 39 -3.01 0.57 17.61
N GLU A 40 -2.94 1.89 17.50
CA GLU A 40 -4.13 2.75 17.52
C GLU A 40 -5.00 2.53 16.29
N TYR A 41 -4.44 2.37 15.09
CA TYR A 41 -5.19 1.97 13.90
C TYR A 41 -5.86 0.61 14.07
N THR A 42 -5.16 -0.35 14.69
CA THR A 42 -5.68 -1.69 14.97
C THR A 42 -6.89 -1.62 15.90
N ALA A 43 -6.81 -0.81 16.95
CA ALA A 43 -7.90 -0.57 17.89
C ALA A 43 -9.09 0.16 17.24
N LEU A 44 -8.82 1.28 16.54
CA LEU A 44 -9.83 2.10 15.87
C LEU A 44 -10.60 1.30 14.82
N LEU A 45 -9.89 0.57 13.96
CA LEU A 45 -10.48 -0.18 12.85
C LEU A 45 -11.00 -1.57 13.27
N ARG A 46 -10.89 -1.92 14.57
CA ARG A 46 -11.22 -3.25 15.11
C ARG A 46 -10.52 -4.38 14.32
N CYS A 47 -9.30 -4.12 13.88
CA CYS A 47 -8.55 -4.97 12.98
C CYS A 47 -7.66 -5.96 13.75
N LEU A 48 -8.27 -6.85 14.54
CA LEU A 48 -7.61 -7.82 15.44
C LEU A 48 -6.50 -8.72 14.83
N LYS A 49 -6.29 -8.67 13.50
CA LYS A 49 -5.40 -9.57 12.75
C LYS A 49 -4.19 -8.90 12.09
N ILE A 50 -3.99 -7.59 12.26
CA ILE A 50 -2.69 -7.02 11.89
C ILE A 50 -1.69 -7.57 12.91
N GLN A 51 -0.84 -8.51 12.49
CA GLN A 51 0.33 -8.88 13.27
C GLN A 51 1.26 -7.66 13.29
N VAL A 52 1.12 -6.84 14.33
CA VAL A 52 1.84 -5.57 14.49
C VAL A 52 3.36 -5.80 14.44
N ASP A 53 3.81 -6.87 15.10
CA ASP A 53 5.19 -7.41 15.04
C ASP A 53 5.72 -7.50 13.60
N ARG A 54 4.87 -7.84 12.64
CA ARG A 54 5.23 -8.14 11.27
C ARG A 54 5.31 -6.88 10.40
N ALA A 55 4.52 -5.86 10.71
CA ALA A 55 4.61 -4.57 10.04
C ALA A 55 5.95 -3.89 10.35
N TYR A 56 6.40 -4.01 11.60
CA TYR A 56 7.67 -3.48 12.09
C TYR A 56 8.88 -4.39 11.83
N SER A 57 8.67 -5.67 11.54
CA SER A 57 9.74 -6.62 11.22
C SER A 57 10.54 -6.23 9.97
N ARG A 58 11.87 -6.25 10.09
CA ARG A 58 12.82 -6.03 8.99
C ARG A 58 13.06 -7.35 8.27
N ALA A 59 12.81 -7.40 6.95
CA ALA A 59 13.01 -8.62 6.17
C ALA A 59 14.51 -8.96 6.04
N VAL A 60 14.84 -10.26 6.20
CA VAL A 60 16.21 -10.82 6.12
C VAL A 60 16.83 -10.66 4.71
N SER A 61 16.00 -10.58 3.67
CA SER A 61 16.40 -10.13 2.33
C SER A 61 15.32 -9.22 1.76
N VAL A 62 15.71 -7.98 1.42
CA VAL A 62 14.79 -7.00 0.82
C VAL A 62 14.86 -7.19 -0.69
N PRO A 63 13.78 -7.66 -1.35
CA PRO A 63 13.76 -7.71 -2.81
C PRO A 63 13.91 -6.29 -3.37
N THR A 64 14.50 -6.18 -4.55
CA THR A 64 14.58 -4.89 -5.24
C THR A 64 13.17 -4.37 -5.54
N PHE A 65 13.00 -3.03 -5.62
CA PHE A 65 11.75 -2.39 -6.06
C PHE A 65 11.11 -3.07 -7.27
N LEU A 66 11.93 -3.40 -8.26
CA LEU A 66 11.52 -4.13 -9.46
C LEU A 66 10.88 -5.48 -9.14
N LYS A 67 11.52 -6.31 -8.30
CA LYS A 67 11.01 -7.65 -7.96
C LYS A 67 9.71 -7.55 -7.15
N LYS A 68 9.59 -6.53 -6.29
CA LYS A 68 8.36 -6.27 -5.54
C LYS A 68 7.18 -5.94 -6.47
N LEU A 69 7.36 -5.00 -7.40
CA LEU A 69 6.35 -4.66 -8.41
C LEU A 69 5.98 -5.87 -9.28
N MET A 70 6.98 -6.64 -9.71
CA MET A 70 6.79 -7.88 -10.47
C MET A 70 5.88 -8.86 -9.72
N ASN A 71 6.09 -9.06 -8.42
CA ASN A 71 5.29 -9.99 -7.61
C ASN A 71 3.86 -9.50 -7.38
N ILE A 72 3.71 -8.21 -7.07
CA ILE A 72 2.40 -7.58 -6.82
C ILE A 72 1.55 -7.64 -8.09
N ILE A 73 2.12 -7.20 -9.22
CA ILE A 73 1.43 -7.00 -10.48
C ILE A 73 1.39 -8.29 -11.34
N ARG A 74 2.34 -9.22 -11.15
CA ARG A 74 2.57 -10.42 -11.98
C ARG A 74 2.79 -10.11 -13.47
N ILE A 75 3.57 -9.08 -13.75
CA ILE A 75 4.05 -8.73 -15.09
C ILE A 75 5.54 -9.05 -15.23
N SER A 76 6.05 -9.18 -16.45
CA SER A 76 7.46 -9.47 -16.70
C SER A 76 8.40 -8.40 -16.16
N GLU A 77 9.56 -8.83 -15.67
CA GLU A 77 10.63 -7.97 -15.16
C GLU A 77 11.06 -6.91 -16.19
N GLN A 78 11.18 -7.29 -17.47
CA GLN A 78 11.56 -6.39 -18.56
C GLN A 78 10.58 -5.22 -18.73
N TRP A 79 9.27 -5.51 -18.64
CA TRP A 79 8.25 -4.48 -18.77
C TRP A 79 8.32 -3.48 -17.62
N VAL A 80 8.55 -3.97 -16.39
CA VAL A 80 8.67 -3.16 -15.17
C VAL A 80 9.95 -2.33 -15.22
N ALA A 81 11.09 -2.95 -15.54
CA ALA A 81 12.38 -2.27 -15.66
C ALA A 81 12.33 -1.06 -16.59
N ALA A 82 11.67 -1.20 -17.74
CA ALA A 82 11.55 -0.13 -18.74
C ALA A 82 10.69 1.07 -18.28
N ARG A 83 9.95 0.93 -17.18
CA ARG A 83 8.94 1.92 -16.74
C ARG A 83 9.21 2.51 -15.36
N ILE A 84 10.16 1.94 -14.61
CA ILE A 84 10.66 2.52 -13.38
C ILE A 84 11.45 3.79 -13.73
N LYS A 85 11.19 4.87 -13.00
CA LYS A 85 11.93 6.12 -13.10
C LYS A 85 12.49 6.50 -11.73
N GLN A 86 13.68 7.09 -11.72
CA GLN A 86 14.20 7.76 -10.54
C GLN A 86 13.52 9.12 -10.40
N LYS A 87 12.98 9.44 -9.22
CA LYS A 87 12.37 10.75 -8.94
C LYS A 87 12.75 11.18 -7.53
N GLY A 88 13.68 12.13 -7.44
CA GLY A 88 14.38 12.40 -6.19
C GLY A 88 15.22 11.18 -5.77
N ASP A 89 15.15 10.84 -4.49
CA ASP A 89 15.92 9.73 -3.92
C ASP A 89 15.29 8.35 -4.19
N ASP A 90 14.02 8.30 -4.62
CA ASP A 90 13.30 7.03 -4.77
C ASP A 90 13.10 6.60 -6.22
N LYS A 91 13.00 5.29 -6.38
CA LYS A 91 12.47 4.66 -7.59
C LYS A 91 10.95 4.71 -7.56
N CYS A 92 10.38 5.01 -8.71
CA CYS A 92 8.96 5.30 -8.85
C CYS A 92 8.39 4.66 -10.11
N ILE A 93 7.09 4.31 -10.09
CA ILE A 93 6.31 3.89 -11.25
C ILE A 93 5.19 4.91 -11.52
N PRO A 94 5.04 5.41 -12.76
CA PRO A 94 3.99 6.38 -13.07
C PRO A 94 2.58 5.77 -13.01
N TRP A 95 1.59 6.57 -12.59
CA TRP A 95 0.18 6.17 -12.55
C TRP A 95 -0.34 5.67 -13.90
N MET A 96 0.04 6.31 -15.01
CA MET A 96 -0.45 5.90 -16.35
C MET A 96 -0.11 4.43 -16.65
N ASN A 97 1.10 3.99 -16.29
CA ASN A 97 1.53 2.62 -16.45
C ASN A 97 0.71 1.66 -15.58
N LEU A 98 0.39 2.04 -14.34
CA LEU A 98 -0.48 1.24 -13.45
C LEU A 98 -1.93 1.21 -13.93
N LYS A 99 -2.43 2.31 -14.51
CA LYS A 99 -3.78 2.40 -15.08
C LYS A 99 -3.93 1.44 -16.25
N ASP A 100 -2.96 1.39 -17.16
CA ASP A 100 -2.97 0.46 -18.30
C ASP A 100 -3.05 -0.99 -17.83
N ILE A 101 -2.32 -1.33 -16.76
CA ILE A 101 -2.37 -2.64 -16.12
C ILE A 101 -3.77 -2.93 -15.58
N ILE A 102 -4.36 -2.02 -14.81
CA ILE A 102 -5.70 -2.22 -14.22
C ILE A 102 -6.74 -2.48 -15.31
N LEU A 103 -6.63 -1.80 -16.46
CA LEU A 103 -7.54 -2.00 -17.58
C LEU A 103 -7.31 -3.36 -18.26
N ALA A 104 -6.06 -3.71 -18.54
CA ALA A 104 -5.71 -4.88 -19.36
C ALA A 104 -5.57 -6.22 -18.59
N HIS A 105 -5.37 -6.20 -17.27
CA HIS A 105 -5.04 -7.43 -16.53
C HIS A 105 -6.22 -8.43 -16.54
N PRO A 106 -6.04 -9.73 -16.82
CA PRO A 106 -7.17 -10.68 -16.84
C PRO A 106 -7.69 -11.02 -15.43
N ASP A 107 -6.83 -11.00 -14.41
CA ASP A 107 -7.19 -11.32 -13.02
C ASP A 107 -7.73 -10.09 -12.27
N THR A 108 -9.01 -10.14 -11.88
CA THR A 108 -9.71 -9.10 -11.09
C THR A 108 -9.06 -8.85 -9.73
N LYS A 109 -8.56 -9.88 -9.03
CA LYS A 109 -7.91 -9.71 -7.73
C LYS A 109 -6.63 -8.88 -7.88
N LYS A 110 -5.89 -9.12 -8.96
CA LYS A 110 -4.68 -8.34 -9.28
C LYS A 110 -5.02 -6.90 -9.66
N LYS A 111 -6.10 -6.67 -10.43
CA LYS A 111 -6.61 -5.30 -10.66
C LYS A 111 -6.86 -4.55 -9.35
N VAL A 112 -7.54 -5.19 -8.40
CA VAL A 112 -7.82 -4.60 -7.09
C VAL A 112 -6.53 -4.29 -6.32
N ASN A 113 -5.54 -5.18 -6.35
CA ASN A 113 -4.25 -4.93 -5.70
C ASN A 113 -3.51 -3.74 -6.33
N VAL A 114 -3.45 -3.63 -7.66
CA VAL A 114 -2.79 -2.51 -8.35
C VAL A 114 -3.56 -1.20 -8.14
N PHE A 115 -4.89 -1.27 -8.11
CA PHE A 115 -5.74 -0.12 -7.80
C PHE A 115 -5.50 0.35 -6.36
N ALA A 116 -5.48 -0.56 -5.39
CA ALA A 116 -5.17 -0.25 -3.99
C ALA A 116 -3.75 0.35 -3.87
N LEU A 117 -2.75 -0.26 -4.50
CA LEU A 117 -1.38 0.28 -4.53
C LEU A 117 -1.36 1.73 -5.03
N SER A 118 -2.12 2.01 -6.09
CA SER A 118 -2.24 3.35 -6.67
C SER A 118 -2.93 4.34 -5.73
N ILE A 119 -3.99 3.96 -5.04
CA ILE A 119 -4.62 4.84 -4.03
C ILE A 119 -3.63 5.15 -2.90
N TYR A 120 -2.89 4.16 -2.43
CA TYR A 120 -1.91 4.36 -1.36
C TYR A 120 -0.77 5.28 -1.81
N GLY A 121 -0.20 5.09 -3.00
CA GLY A 121 0.94 5.90 -3.44
C GLY A 121 0.59 7.26 -4.06
N LEU A 122 -0.65 7.45 -4.51
CA LEU A 122 -1.07 8.70 -5.15
C LEU A 122 -1.92 9.59 -4.26
N VAL A 123 -2.61 9.03 -3.27
CA VAL A 123 -3.59 9.76 -2.44
C VAL A 123 -3.21 9.75 -0.96
N ILE A 124 -2.89 8.57 -0.41
CA ILE A 124 -2.66 8.44 1.04
C ILE A 124 -1.23 8.85 1.42
N PHE A 125 -0.24 8.38 0.68
CA PHE A 125 1.19 8.64 0.89
C PHE A 125 1.85 9.22 -0.37
N PRO A 126 1.37 10.37 -0.90
CA PRO A 126 1.91 10.95 -2.12
C PRO A 126 3.31 11.53 -1.86
N LYS A 127 4.36 10.80 -2.23
CA LYS A 127 5.74 11.32 -2.19
C LYS A 127 6.13 12.04 -3.49
N ALA A 128 5.61 11.55 -4.62
CA ALA A 128 5.91 12.07 -5.93
C ALA A 128 4.64 12.19 -6.78
N LEU A 129 4.31 13.41 -7.22
CA LEU A 129 3.08 13.68 -7.96
C LEU A 129 2.91 12.72 -9.16
N GLY A 130 1.78 12.00 -9.20
CA GLY A 130 1.41 11.07 -10.27
C GLY A 130 2.22 9.77 -10.30
N HIS A 131 2.98 9.45 -9.25
CA HIS A 131 3.85 8.27 -9.19
C HIS A 131 3.67 7.52 -7.87
N VAL A 132 3.84 6.19 -7.92
CA VAL A 132 3.95 5.34 -6.74
C VAL A 132 5.42 5.03 -6.51
N ASP A 133 5.88 5.18 -5.27
CA ASP A 133 7.28 5.03 -4.89
C ASP A 133 7.59 3.65 -4.26
N GLU A 134 8.87 3.45 -3.93
CA GLU A 134 9.36 2.23 -3.29
C GLU A 134 8.75 1.97 -1.91
N PRO A 135 8.69 2.92 -0.97
CA PRO A 135 8.06 2.71 0.35
C PRO A 135 6.64 2.13 0.30
N VAL A 136 5.79 2.62 -0.60
CA VAL A 136 4.43 2.10 -0.75
C VAL A 136 4.42 0.69 -1.32
N THR A 137 5.33 0.40 -2.26
CA THR A 137 5.46 -0.94 -2.82
C THR A 137 5.99 -1.94 -1.78
N ASP A 138 6.87 -1.51 -0.88
CA ASP A 138 7.40 -2.30 0.23
C ASP A 138 6.30 -2.75 1.20
N LEU A 139 5.36 -1.85 1.51
CA LEU A 139 4.19 -2.19 2.30
C LEU A 139 3.37 -3.31 1.64
N PHE A 140 3.12 -3.21 0.33
CA PHE A 140 2.33 -4.21 -0.39
C PHE A 140 3.05 -5.56 -0.55
N ASP A 141 4.37 -5.56 -0.78
CA ASP A 141 5.16 -6.80 -0.81
C ASP A 141 5.14 -7.52 0.54
N LYS A 142 5.24 -6.78 1.65
CA LYS A 142 5.10 -7.33 3.02
C LYS A 142 3.72 -7.94 3.25
N LEU A 143 2.65 -7.29 2.77
CA LEU A 143 1.28 -7.78 2.91
C LEU A 143 1.03 -9.05 2.09
N ASP A 144 1.49 -9.09 0.83
CA ASP A 144 1.27 -10.22 -0.09
C ASP A 144 1.94 -11.50 0.41
N LYS A 145 3.15 -11.39 0.99
CA LYS A 145 3.97 -12.55 1.38
C LYS A 145 3.47 -13.39 2.55
N ARG A 146 2.39 -13.00 3.24
CA ARG A 146 1.86 -13.73 4.43
C ARG A 146 2.96 -14.40 5.26
N ILE A 147 4.01 -13.67 5.68
CA ILE A 147 5.05 -14.19 6.59
C ILE A 147 4.30 -14.82 7.77
N THR A 148 4.32 -16.14 7.80
CA THR A 148 3.80 -16.94 8.89
C THR A 148 5.00 -17.07 9.82
N PRO A 149 4.88 -16.73 11.12
CA PRO A 149 6.01 -16.87 12.03
C PRO A 149 6.44 -18.33 12.02
N VAL A 150 7.74 -18.58 11.86
CA VAL A 150 8.33 -19.79 12.41
C VAL A 150 8.39 -19.51 13.91
N LEU A 151 7.62 -20.30 14.67
CA LEU A 151 7.68 -20.34 16.13
C LEU A 151 9.11 -20.63 16.60
#